data_AF-A0A929CDL4-F1
#
_entry.id   AF-A0A929CDL4-F1
#
_cell.length_a   1.000
_cell.length_b   1.000
_cell.length_c   1.000
_cell.angle_alpha   90.00
_cell.angle_beta   90.00
_cell.angle_gamma   90.00
#
_symmetry.space_group_name_H-M   'P 1'
#
loop_
_entity.id
_entity.type
_entity.pdbx_description
1 polymer ?
#
loop_
_entity_poly.entity_id
_entity_poly.type
_entity_poly.pdbx_seq_one_letter_code
_entity_poly.pdbx_strand_id
1 'polypeptide(L)'
;MTYEERLQNVTVLGAAGKMGSGILLLTAVEMADLMLKPENKDKTFVLNAMDLSDEGLAGLVKYLRAQVLKIAEKKTVVLRKLYHDRQDLIENSDIIEEYIVDVISVIRPTSRL
;
A
#
# COMPACT_ATOMS: atom_id res chain seq x y z
N MET A 1 1.43 -2.42 -22.86
CA MET A 1 1.12 -2.14 -21.46
C MET A 1 0.67 -3.41 -20.76
N THR A 2 1.57 -4.04 -20.01
CA THR A 2 1.24 -5.13 -19.07
C THR A 2 0.43 -4.59 -17.90
N TYR A 3 -0.07 -5.49 -17.05
CA TYR A 3 -0.86 -5.11 -15.89
C TYR A 3 -0.05 -4.28 -14.88
N GLU A 4 1.19 -4.67 -14.62
CA GLU A 4 2.09 -3.99 -13.68
C GLU A 4 2.41 -2.57 -14.17
N GLU A 5 2.64 -2.41 -15.48
CA GLU A 5 2.90 -1.10 -16.09
C GLU A 5 1.73 -0.12 -15.92
N ARG A 6 0.49 -0.62 -15.90
CA ARG A 6 -0.70 0.21 -15.68
C ARG A 6 -0.85 0.69 -14.24
N LEU A 7 -0.24 -0.01 -13.29
CA LEU A 7 -0.35 0.30 -11.86
C LEU A 7 0.86 1.06 -11.31
N GLN A 8 1.86 1.40 -12.12
CA GLN A 8 3.05 2.13 -11.64
C GLN A 8 2.77 3.58 -11.21
N ASN A 9 1.77 4.24 -11.79
CA ASN A 9 1.43 5.62 -11.44
C ASN A 9 -0.08 5.83 -11.54
N VAL A 10 -0.74 5.84 -10.38
CA VAL A 10 -2.20 5.93 -10.26
C VAL A 10 -2.54 7.10 -9.34
N THR A 11 -3.62 7.82 -9.65
CA THR A 11 -4.14 8.89 -8.80
C THR A 11 -5.59 8.60 -8.46
N VAL A 12 -5.92 8.62 -7.17
CA VAL A 12 -7.30 8.59 -6.68
C VAL A 12 -7.69 10.00 -6.29
N LEU A 13 -8.68 10.57 -6.98
CA LEU A 13 -9.27 11.87 -6.68
C LEU A 13 -10.44 11.70 -5.70
N GLY A 14 -10.46 12.51 -4.63
CA GLY A 14 -11.43 12.33 -3.53
C GLY A 14 -11.04 11.18 -2.60
N ALA A 15 -9.74 11.00 -2.36
CA ALA A 15 -9.17 9.85 -1.67
C ALA A 15 -9.58 9.74 -0.19
N ALA A 16 -9.94 10.84 0.47
CA ALA A 16 -10.36 10.84 1.88
C ALA A 16 -11.88 10.60 2.05
N GLY A 17 -12.65 10.52 0.97
CA GLY A 17 -14.05 10.12 0.99
C GLY A 17 -14.22 8.61 1.21
N LYS A 18 -15.41 8.17 1.66
CA LYS A 18 -15.71 6.77 1.99
C LYS A 18 -15.40 5.77 0.86
N MET A 19 -15.71 6.15 -0.39
CA MET A 19 -15.45 5.31 -1.56
C MET A 19 -13.99 5.44 -2.01
N GLY A 20 -13.46 6.65 -2.05
CA GLY A 20 -12.07 6.92 -2.42
C GLY A 20 -11.08 6.21 -1.51
N SER A 21 -11.33 6.18 -0.20
CA SER A 21 -10.49 5.49 0.78
C SER A 21 -10.48 3.98 0.57
N GLY A 22 -11.60 3.40 0.14
CA GLY A 22 -11.70 1.98 -0.18
C GLY A 22 -10.98 1.61 -1.48
N ILE A 23 -11.15 2.42 -2.52
CA ILE A 23 -10.42 2.25 -3.80
C ILE A 23 -8.91 2.36 -3.54
N LEU A 24 -8.50 3.42 -2.85
CA LEU A 24 -7.10 3.67 -2.50
C LEU A 24 -6.49 2.50 -1.71
N LEU A 25 -7.20 1.97 -0.71
CA LEU A 25 -6.75 0.82 0.07
C LEU A 25 -6.48 -0.40 -0.80
N LEU A 26 -7.45 -0.79 -1.65
CA LEU A 26 -7.33 -1.98 -2.47
C LEU A 26 -6.25 -1.81 -3.54
N THR A 27 -6.15 -0.62 -4.13
CA THR A 27 -5.08 -0.30 -5.09
C THR A 27 -3.70 -0.29 -4.42
N ALA A 28 -3.57 0.26 -3.21
CA ALA A 28 -2.29 0.28 -2.49
C ALA A 28 -1.80 -1.14 -2.16
N VAL A 29 -2.70 -2.01 -1.68
CA VAL A 29 -2.40 -3.42 -1.39
C VAL A 29 -1.95 -4.14 -2.65
N GLU A 30 -2.67 -3.96 -3.76
CA GLU A 30 -2.31 -4.58 -5.05
C GLU A 30 -0.95 -4.07 -5.56
N MET A 31 -0.71 -2.75 -5.48
CA MET A 31 0.56 -2.15 -5.90
C MET A 31 1.73 -2.63 -5.05
N ALA A 32 1.55 -2.78 -3.73
CA ALA A 32 2.58 -3.31 -2.85
C ALA A 32 2.85 -4.80 -3.14
N ASP A 33 1.80 -5.60 -3.32
CA ASP A 33 1.95 -7.01 -3.70
C ASP A 33 2.69 -7.17 -5.03
N LEU A 34 2.46 -6.29 -6.01
CA LEU A 34 3.21 -6.24 -7.26
C LEU A 34 4.65 -5.78 -7.06
N MET A 35 4.87 -4.73 -6.26
CA MET A 35 6.19 -4.18 -5.96
C MET A 35 7.11 -5.23 -5.32
N LEU A 36 6.56 -6.08 -4.44
CA LEU A 36 7.31 -7.10 -3.71
C LEU A 36 7.71 -8.31 -4.58
N LYS A 37 7.20 -8.42 -5.82
CA LYS A 37 7.60 -9.52 -6.71
C LYS A 37 9.03 -9.34 -7.21
N PRO A 38 9.86 -10.40 -7.23
CA PRO A 38 11.25 -10.32 -7.69
C PRO A 38 11.41 -9.71 -9.08
N GLU A 39 10.49 -10.00 -10.00
CA GLU A 39 10.47 -9.48 -11.37
C GLU A 39 10.14 -7.98 -11.49
N ASN A 40 9.70 -7.34 -10.40
CA ASN A 40 9.30 -5.94 -10.36
C ASN A 40 10.25 -5.06 -9.51
N LYS A 41 11.40 -5.59 -9.06
CA LYS A 41 12.38 -4.84 -8.24
C LYS A 41 12.84 -3.52 -8.85
N ASP A 42 12.90 -3.44 -10.19
CA ASP A 42 13.32 -2.22 -10.90
C ASP A 42 12.16 -1.26 -11.23
N LYS A 43 10.92 -1.60 -10.85
CA LYS A 43 9.72 -0.80 -11.13
C LYS A 43 9.36 0.06 -9.93
N THR A 44 8.93 1.28 -10.20
CA THR A 44 8.43 2.20 -9.16
C THR A 44 6.91 2.24 -9.19
N PHE A 45 6.29 2.09 -8.01
CA PHE A 45 4.85 2.16 -7.83
C PHE A 45 4.49 3.40 -7.01
N VAL A 46 3.65 4.27 -7.56
CA VAL A 46 3.21 5.52 -6.95
C VAL A 46 1.70 5.64 -7.01
N LEU A 47 1.08 5.72 -5.84
CA LEU A 47 -0.35 5.93 -5.67
C LEU A 47 -0.59 7.30 -5.05
N ASN A 48 -0.98 8.28 -5.87
CA ASN A 48 -1.30 9.61 -5.40
C ASN A 48 -2.70 9.61 -4.78
N ALA A 49 -2.79 9.98 -3.50
CA ALA A 49 -4.04 10.16 -2.78
C ALA A 49 -4.36 11.65 -2.73
N MET A 50 -5.29 12.10 -3.58
CA MET A 50 -5.62 13.52 -3.71
C MET A 50 -6.96 13.82 -3.08
N ASP A 51 -6.99 14.82 -2.18
CA ASP A 51 -8.20 15.34 -1.57
C ASP A 51 -8.02 16.82 -1.19
N LEU A 52 -9.12 17.52 -0.91
CA LEU A 52 -9.09 18.95 -0.57
C LEU A 52 -8.72 19.19 0.89
N SER A 53 -8.92 18.20 1.77
CA SER A 53 -8.73 18.34 3.21
C SER A 53 -7.45 17.67 3.69
N ASP A 54 -6.49 18.46 4.17
CA ASP A 54 -5.29 17.94 4.83
C ASP A 54 -5.64 17.11 6.07
N GLU A 55 -6.67 17.51 6.83
CA GLU A 55 -7.18 16.73 7.96
C GLU A 55 -7.77 15.39 7.50
N GLY A 56 -8.51 15.39 6.39
CA GLY A 56 -9.05 14.18 5.77
C GLY A 56 -7.94 13.23 5.32
N LEU A 57 -6.87 13.76 4.71
CA LEU A 57 -5.71 12.99 4.29
C LEU A 57 -4.93 12.41 5.49
N ALA A 58 -4.78 13.17 6.57
CA ALA A 58 -4.17 12.66 7.81
C ALA A 58 -5.01 11.54 8.45
N GLY A 59 -6.33 11.69 8.47
CA GLY A 59 -7.26 10.64 8.92
C GLY A 59 -7.23 9.40 8.03
N LEU A 60 -7.11 9.59 6.72
CA LEU A 60 -7.01 8.53 5.72
C LEU A 60 -5.79 7.63 5.98
N VAL A 61 -4.60 8.18 6.21
CA VAL A 61 -3.39 7.38 6.48
C VAL A 61 -3.57 6.50 7.72
N LYS A 62 -4.19 7.02 8.78
CA LYS A 62 -4.51 6.25 10.00
C LYS A 62 -5.49 5.11 9.70
N TYR A 63 -6.55 5.41 8.94
CA TYR A 63 -7.51 4.41 8.50
C TYR A 63 -6.84 3.29 7.68
N LEU A 64 -6.00 3.65 6.71
CA LEU A 64 -5.30 2.69 5.87
C LEU A 64 -4.42 1.75 6.69
N ARG A 65 -3.58 2.28 7.59
CA ARG A 65 -2.74 1.44 8.48
C ARG A 65 -3.56 0.40 9.24
N ALA A 66 -4.69 0.81 9.81
CA ALA A 66 -5.57 -0.09 10.55
C ALA A 66 -6.24 -1.15 9.66
N GLN A 67 -6.55 -0.84 8.39
CA GLN A 67 -7.09 -1.81 7.45
C GLN A 67 -6.02 -2.76 6.90
N VAL A 68 -4.84 -2.23 6.58
CA VAL A 68 -3.70 -3.03 6.10
C VAL A 68 -3.26 -4.02 7.15
N LEU A 69 -3.22 -3.64 8.44
CA LEU A 69 -2.98 -4.57 9.54
C LEU A 69 -3.94 -5.78 9.48
N LYS A 70 -5.25 -5.54 9.38
CA LYS A 70 -6.25 -6.62 9.29
C LYS A 70 -6.09 -7.51 8.05
N ILE A 71 -5.61 -6.94 6.95
CA ILE A 71 -5.33 -7.67 5.71
C ILE A 71 -4.06 -8.51 5.90
N ALA A 72 -3.01 -7.93 6.48
CA ALA A 72 -1.73 -8.56 6.75
C ALA A 72 -1.88 -9.77 7.68
N GLU A 73 -2.61 -9.61 8.78
CA GLU A 73 -2.92 -10.70 9.73
C GLU A 73 -3.55 -11.91 9.01
N LYS A 74 -4.50 -11.67 8.10
CA LYS A 74 -5.15 -12.72 7.29
C LYS A 74 -4.23 -13.33 6.23
N LYS A 75 -3.21 -12.58 5.78
CA LYS A 75 -2.26 -13.00 4.73
C LYS A 75 -0.92 -13.49 5.28
N THR A 76 -0.72 -13.56 6.60
CA THR A 76 0.56 -13.85 7.27
C THR A 76 1.34 -15.02 6.66
N VAL A 77 0.68 -16.13 6.33
CA VAL A 77 1.33 -17.32 5.72
C VAL A 77 1.88 -17.03 4.33
N VAL A 78 1.18 -16.22 3.54
CA VAL A 78 1.64 -15.79 2.21
C VAL A 78 2.78 -14.79 2.35
N LEU A 79 2.66 -13.83 3.28
CA LEU A 79 3.69 -12.82 3.53
C LEU A 79 5.02 -13.46 3.96
N ARG A 80 5.01 -14.51 4.80
CA ARG A 80 6.22 -15.27 5.14
C ARG A 80 6.99 -15.79 3.92
N LYS A 81 6.28 -16.19 2.86
CA LYS A 81 6.91 -16.66 1.62
C LYS A 81 7.46 -15.48 0.81
N LEU A 82 6.72 -14.37 0.79
CA LEU A 82 7.11 -13.17 0.07
C LEU A 82 8.40 -12.56 0.65
N TYR A 83 8.50 -12.49 1.98
CA TYR A 83 9.66 -11.96 2.70
C TYR A 83 10.73 -13.01 3.05
N HIS A 84 10.75 -14.17 2.39
CA HIS A 84 11.68 -15.25 2.73
C HIS A 84 13.18 -14.86 2.66
N ASP A 85 13.52 -13.85 1.86
CA ASP A 85 14.88 -13.33 1.72
C ASP A 85 15.28 -12.34 2.85
N ARG A 86 14.33 -11.89 3.68
CA ARG A 86 14.55 -10.92 4.77
C ARG A 86 14.80 -11.62 6.09
N GLN A 87 16.08 -11.91 6.36
CA GLN A 87 16.52 -12.61 7.58
C GLN A 87 16.32 -11.79 8.87
N ASP A 88 16.14 -10.47 8.76
CA ASP A 88 15.85 -9.56 9.85
C ASP A 88 14.39 -9.66 10.36
N LEU A 89 13.48 -10.22 9.57
CA LEU A 89 12.07 -10.39 9.91
C LEU A 89 11.83 -11.80 10.47
N ILE A 90 11.98 -11.95 11.79
CA ILE A 90 12.00 -13.25 12.46
C ILE A 90 10.58 -13.66 12.85
N GLU A 91 9.84 -12.75 13.48
CA GLU A 91 8.51 -13.00 14.02
C GLU A 91 7.40 -12.64 13.03
N ASN A 92 6.19 -13.19 13.25
CA ASN A 92 5.01 -12.80 12.47
C ASN A 92 4.72 -11.30 12.55
N SER A 93 4.92 -10.71 13.73
CA SER A 93 4.72 -9.28 13.95
C SER A 93 5.65 -8.44 13.07
N ASP A 94 6.91 -8.86 12.92
CA ASP A 94 7.90 -8.12 12.14
C ASP A 94 7.50 -8.09 10.66
N ILE A 95 7.05 -9.23 10.14
CA ILE A 95 6.56 -9.37 8.76
C ILE A 95 5.30 -8.53 8.53
N ILE A 96 4.38 -8.52 9.49
CA ILE A 96 3.13 -7.74 9.40
C ILE A 96 3.44 -6.24 9.40
N GLU A 97 4.31 -5.78 10.31
CA GLU A 97 4.70 -4.37 10.39
C GLU A 97 5.45 -3.92 9.13
N GLU A 98 6.38 -4.74 8.61
CA GLU A 98 7.05 -4.44 7.35
C GLU A 98 6.06 -4.31 6.19
N TYR A 99 5.09 -5.23 6.09
CA TYR A 99 4.07 -5.14 5.05
C TYR A 99 3.21 -3.88 5.16
N ILE A 100 2.90 -3.44 6.39
CA ILE A 100 2.22 -2.14 6.59
C ILE A 100 3.10 -1.00 6.09
N VAL A 101 4.40 -1.02 6.38
CA VAL A 101 5.34 0.00 5.89
C VAL A 101 5.36 0.02 4.36
N ASP A 102 5.51 -1.14 3.71
CA ASP A 102 5.57 -1.28 2.25
C ASP A 102 4.29 -0.76 1.58
N VAL A 103 3.10 -1.16 2.07
CA VAL A 103 1.82 -0.68 1.53
C VAL A 103 1.64 0.83 1.71
N ILE A 104 2.09 1.40 2.82
CA ILE A 104 1.98 2.86 3.04
C ILE A 104 3.02 3.61 2.19
N SER A 105 4.19 3.02 1.93
CA SER A 105 5.28 3.65 1.18
C SER A 105 4.93 3.99 -0.27
N VAL A 106 4.01 3.23 -0.89
CA VAL A 106 3.57 3.50 -2.27
C VAL A 106 2.61 4.71 -2.34
N ILE A 107 2.08 5.18 -1.21
CA ILE A 107 1.05 6.22 -1.16
C ILE A 107 1.67 7.61 -0.99
N ARG A 108 1.25 8.55 -1.83
CA ARG A 108 1.63 9.96 -1.76
C ARG A 108 0.40 10.85 -1.56
N PRO A 109 0.08 11.24 -0.31
CA PRO A 109 -0.99 12.19 -0.04
C PRO A 109 -0.64 13.58 -0.58
N THR A 110 -1.57 14.23 -1.27
CA THR A 110 -1.42 15.62 -1.71
C THR A 110 -2.75 16.36 -1.72
N SER A 111 -2.74 17.62 -1.30
CA SER A 111 -3.86 18.56 -1.46
C SER A 111 -3.65 19.54 -2.62
N ARG A 112 -2.58 19.35 -3.40
CA ARG A 112 -2.18 20.23 -4.50
C ARG A 112 -1.95 19.44 -5.79
N LEU A 113 -2.32 20.07 -6.91
CA LEU A 113 -2.07 19.61 -8.27
C LEU A 113 -0.65 19.96 -8.72
#